data_AF-B6D4P6-F1
#
_entry.id   AF-B6D4P6-F1
#
_cell.length_a   1.000
_cell.length_b   1.000
_cell.length_c   1.000
_cell.angle_alpha   90.00
_cell.angle_beta   90.00
_cell.angle_gamma   90.00
#
_symmetry.space_group_name_H-M   'P 1'
#
loop_
_entity.id
_entity.type
_entity.pdbx_description
1 polymer ?
#
loop_
_entity_poly.entity_id
_entity_poly.type
_entity_poly.pdbx_seq_one_letter_code
_entity_poly.pdbx_strand_id
1 'polypeptide(L)'
;DLIGCLSFVSAHLNRNVTKHAHVYLLCLHHLNFERPDDIGDPYVKHEFRWSLFSDGTFEQCLKLGHPLGSTEHYVIYGSSNGLVCISDEILNFDSPIHIWNPSVRKFRTTPTSTNINTKFSIVSLQFGFHPGVNDCKAVRVMRTNKGAVAIEVYSLRTDSWKMIEAIPPWLKCTWKHHKGTFFNGVAYNFIEKGPIFSVMSFDSGSEEFEEFIAPDAIFRPMELCMDVYKEQLCLLLDFYPCEEEDMDKVDFWVLQENRWKQLCPFVYPSDYYDGAIGISIDNKLLM
;
A
#
# COMPACT_ATOMS: atom_id res chain seq x y z
N ASP A 1 -2.24 8.27 24.49
CA ASP A 1 -2.72 7.48 23.33
C ASP A 1 -1.86 6.23 23.21
N LEU A 2 -2.46 5.04 23.08
CA LEU A 2 -1.74 3.76 23.06
C LEU A 2 -1.04 3.51 21.73
N ILE A 3 -1.57 4.02 20.61
CA ILE A 3 -1.00 3.79 19.28
C ILE A 3 0.23 4.68 19.03
N GLY A 4 0.24 5.90 19.56
CA GLY A 4 1.42 6.79 19.52
C GLY A 4 2.52 6.41 20.52
N CYS A 5 2.28 5.44 21.40
CA CYS A 5 3.25 5.06 22.43
C CYS A 5 4.24 4.03 21.87
N LEU A 6 5.47 4.46 21.60
CA LEU A 6 6.56 3.61 21.08
C LEU A 6 6.82 2.37 21.94
N SER A 7 6.66 2.44 23.26
CA SER A 7 6.82 1.28 24.13
C SER A 7 5.66 0.29 23.99
N PHE A 8 4.44 0.75 23.70
CA PHE A 8 3.30 -0.12 23.40
C PHE A 8 3.46 -0.82 22.04
N VAL A 9 3.85 -0.05 21.01
CA VAL A 9 4.15 -0.56 19.67
C VAL A 9 5.32 -1.55 19.74
N SER A 10 6.43 -1.18 20.40
CA SER A 10 7.63 -2.03 20.59
C SER A 10 7.36 -3.25 21.47
N ALA A 11 6.55 -3.15 22.52
CA ALA A 11 6.21 -4.28 23.38
C ALA A 11 5.33 -5.30 22.65
N HIS A 12 4.39 -4.85 21.80
CA HIS A 12 3.64 -5.75 20.92
C HIS A 12 4.53 -6.31 19.80
N LEU A 13 5.46 -5.51 19.24
CA LEU A 13 6.51 -5.95 18.32
C LEU A 13 7.36 -7.09 18.93
N ASN A 14 7.93 -6.91 20.12
CA ASN A 14 8.78 -7.92 20.78
C ASN A 14 8.00 -9.18 21.18
N ARG A 15 6.69 -9.03 21.43
CA ARG A 15 5.78 -10.17 21.63
C ARG A 15 5.50 -10.94 20.34
N ASN A 16 5.60 -10.28 19.19
CA ASN A 16 5.33 -10.83 17.86
C ASN A 16 6.58 -11.39 17.15
N VAL A 17 7.77 -10.83 17.36
CA VAL A 17 9.03 -11.27 16.71
C VAL A 17 9.56 -12.60 17.27
N THR A 18 9.17 -12.99 18.48
CA THR A 18 9.74 -14.17 19.16
C THR A 18 9.02 -15.49 18.88
N LYS A 19 7.95 -15.52 18.07
CA LYS A 19 7.28 -16.76 17.66
C LYS A 19 6.87 -16.68 16.18
N HIS A 20 7.57 -17.44 15.35
CA HIS A 20 7.45 -17.53 13.89
C HIS A 20 6.14 -18.20 13.41
N ALA A 21 4.98 -17.89 14.01
CA ALA A 21 3.72 -18.60 13.76
C ALA A 21 2.49 -17.70 13.58
N HIS A 22 2.66 -16.39 13.38
CA HIS A 22 1.56 -15.42 13.54
C HIS A 22 1.48 -14.35 12.44
N VAL A 23 1.76 -14.72 11.18
CA VAL A 23 1.38 -13.86 10.04
C VAL A 23 -0.12 -14.03 9.82
N TYR A 24 -0.85 -12.91 9.85
CA TYR A 24 -2.29 -12.88 9.62
C TYR A 24 -2.57 -12.03 8.38
N LEU A 25 -3.47 -12.52 7.54
CA LEU A 25 -4.01 -11.77 6.41
C LEU A 25 -5.19 -10.95 6.92
N LEU A 26 -5.15 -9.63 6.69
CA LEU A 26 -6.27 -8.76 6.95
C LEU A 26 -7.04 -8.57 5.65
N CYS A 27 -8.25 -9.14 5.57
CA CYS A 27 -9.05 -9.10 4.35
C CYS A 27 -10.35 -8.35 4.59
N LEU A 28 -10.73 -7.53 3.61
CA LEU A 28 -12.08 -7.02 3.44
C LEU A 28 -12.82 -8.01 2.55
N HIS A 29 -13.92 -8.57 3.02
CA HIS A 29 -14.66 -9.58 2.27
C HIS A 29 -16.17 -9.49 2.53
N HIS A 30 -16.97 -10.08 1.64
CA HIS A 30 -18.41 -10.20 1.85
C HIS A 30 -18.74 -11.13 3.04
N LEU A 31 -19.93 -10.95 3.62
CA LEU A 31 -20.42 -11.79 4.72
C LEU A 31 -20.53 -13.28 4.37
N ASN A 32 -20.78 -13.61 3.09
CA ASN A 32 -20.88 -14.97 2.57
C ASN A 32 -19.71 -15.24 1.62
N PHE A 33 -18.95 -16.31 1.85
CA PHE A 33 -17.81 -16.70 1.01
C PHE A 33 -18.23 -17.43 -0.28
N GLU A 34 -19.45 -17.94 -0.32
CA GLU A 34 -20.02 -18.64 -1.48
C GLU A 34 -21.06 -17.75 -2.15
N ARG A 35 -20.76 -17.17 -3.32
CA ARG A 35 -21.82 -16.88 -4.31
C ARG A 35 -21.36 -17.02 -5.76
N PRO A 36 -22.27 -17.48 -6.66
CA PRO A 36 -22.11 -17.42 -8.10
C PRO A 36 -22.45 -16.02 -8.63
N ASP A 37 -21.57 -15.49 -9.49
CA ASP A 37 -21.81 -14.63 -10.67
C ASP A 37 -22.99 -13.64 -10.66
N ASP A 38 -23.03 -12.68 -9.74
CA ASP A 38 -23.89 -11.51 -9.91
C ASP A 38 -23.22 -10.24 -9.35
N ILE A 39 -22.07 -9.89 -9.93
CA ILE A 39 -21.31 -8.65 -9.66
C ILE A 39 -21.97 -7.43 -10.34
N GLY A 40 -23.01 -7.64 -11.15
CA GLY A 40 -23.59 -6.62 -12.02
C GLY A 40 -24.73 -5.76 -11.46
N ASP A 41 -25.22 -5.98 -10.23
CA ASP A 41 -26.35 -5.21 -9.69
C ASP A 41 -25.90 -4.06 -8.75
N PRO A 42 -25.84 -2.80 -9.24
CA PRO A 42 -25.45 -1.63 -8.44
C PRO A 42 -26.46 -1.27 -7.34
N TYR A 43 -27.62 -1.94 -7.25
CA TYR A 43 -28.66 -1.68 -6.25
C TYR A 43 -28.58 -2.59 -5.03
N VAL A 44 -27.73 -3.62 -5.02
CA VAL A 44 -27.50 -4.45 -3.85
C VAL A 44 -26.49 -3.77 -2.92
N LYS A 45 -26.93 -3.37 -1.73
CA LYS A 45 -26.02 -2.85 -0.71
C LYS A 45 -25.14 -4.01 -0.21
N HIS A 46 -23.93 -4.08 -0.73
CA HIS A 46 -22.95 -5.07 -0.30
C HIS A 46 -22.43 -4.72 1.09
N GLU A 47 -22.70 -5.60 2.06
CA GLU A 47 -22.12 -5.49 3.39
C GLU A 47 -20.76 -6.20 3.41
N PHE A 48 -19.70 -5.40 3.56
CA PHE A 48 -18.34 -5.89 3.72
C PHE A 48 -17.96 -5.97 5.20
N ARG A 49 -17.06 -6.91 5.51
CA ARG A 49 -16.48 -7.07 6.84
C ARG A 49 -14.98 -7.24 6.78
N TRP A 50 -14.31 -6.70 7.79
CA TRP A 50 -12.90 -6.98 8.02
C TRP A 50 -12.76 -8.27 8.83
N SER A 51 -11.82 -9.12 8.44
CA SER A 51 -11.43 -10.29 9.23
C SER A 51 -9.93 -10.57 9.14
N LEU A 52 -9.40 -11.19 10.18
CA LEU A 52 -8.06 -11.76 10.16
C LEU A 52 -8.16 -13.24 9.80
N PHE A 53 -7.34 -13.65 8.85
CA PHE A 53 -7.16 -15.03 8.44
C PHE A 53 -5.74 -15.50 8.79
N SER A 54 -5.60 -16.78 9.08
CA SER A 54 -4.30 -17.43 9.18
C SER A 54 -3.64 -17.47 7.80
N ASP A 55 -2.38 -17.06 7.69
CA ASP A 55 -1.60 -17.17 6.44
C ASP A 55 -1.50 -18.62 5.96
N GLY A 56 -1.24 -19.58 6.86
CA GLY A 56 -0.99 -20.96 6.46
C GLY A 56 -2.24 -21.78 6.15
N THR A 57 -3.36 -21.51 6.83
CA THR A 57 -4.60 -22.31 6.70
C THR A 57 -5.73 -21.56 6.01
N PHE A 58 -5.59 -20.25 5.80
CA PHE A 58 -6.66 -19.35 5.34
C PHE A 58 -7.94 -19.45 6.17
N GLU A 59 -7.84 -19.94 7.41
CA GLU A 59 -8.97 -20.02 8.31
C GLU A 59 -9.22 -18.66 8.96
N GLN A 60 -10.50 -18.26 9.00
CA GLN A 60 -10.93 -17.04 9.66
C GLN A 60 -10.65 -17.14 11.17
N CYS A 61 -9.66 -16.36 11.62
CA CYS A 61 -9.22 -16.32 13.02
C CYS A 61 -10.04 -15.34 13.85
N LEU A 62 -10.32 -14.15 13.28
CA LEU A 62 -10.98 -13.08 14.02
C LEU A 62 -11.88 -12.26 13.12
N LYS A 63 -13.13 -12.09 13.55
CA LYS A 63 -14.07 -11.13 12.96
C LYS A 63 -13.80 -9.75 13.54
N LEU A 64 -13.59 -8.77 12.67
CA LEU A 64 -13.39 -7.38 13.04
C LEU A 64 -14.62 -6.57 12.64
N GLY A 65 -15.05 -5.68 13.53
CA GLY A 65 -15.97 -4.62 13.15
C GLY A 65 -15.21 -3.56 12.37
N HIS A 66 -15.93 -2.79 11.56
CA HIS A 66 -15.34 -1.61 10.92
C HIS A 66 -14.74 -0.70 12.01
N PRO A 67 -13.49 -0.21 11.89
CA PRO A 67 -12.84 0.59 12.93
C PRO A 67 -13.67 1.81 13.34
N LEU A 68 -14.43 2.39 12.40
CA LEU A 68 -15.30 3.55 12.62
C LEU A 68 -16.80 3.21 12.76
N GLY A 69 -17.19 1.92 12.70
CA GLY A 69 -18.59 1.51 12.64
C GLY A 69 -19.34 1.91 11.35
N SER A 70 -18.66 2.53 10.38
CA SER A 70 -19.17 2.92 9.06
C SER A 70 -19.28 1.71 8.10
N THR A 71 -20.15 1.84 7.09
CA THR A 71 -20.23 0.94 5.93
C THR A 71 -19.45 1.47 4.72
N GLU A 72 -18.70 2.55 4.87
CA GLU A 72 -17.93 3.16 3.79
C GLU A 72 -16.70 2.30 3.44
N HIS A 73 -16.35 2.28 2.16
CA HIS A 73 -15.19 1.57 1.66
C HIS A 73 -13.91 2.34 2.00
N TYR A 74 -13.05 1.70 2.80
CA TYR A 74 -11.70 2.16 3.08
C TYR A 74 -10.68 1.31 2.34
N VAL A 75 -9.65 1.96 1.80
CA VAL A 75 -8.51 1.33 1.14
C VAL A 75 -7.33 1.26 2.10
N ILE A 76 -6.54 0.19 2.02
CA ILE A 76 -5.28 0.04 2.75
C ILE A 76 -4.14 0.68 1.95
N TYR A 77 -3.46 1.66 2.55
CA TYR A 77 -2.32 2.39 1.95
C TYR A 77 -0.96 1.91 2.47
N GLY A 78 -0.96 0.84 3.24
CA GLY A 78 0.25 0.21 3.76
C GLY A 78 0.02 -0.41 5.13
N SER A 79 0.86 -1.36 5.47
CA SER A 79 0.88 -1.97 6.79
C SER A 79 2.30 -2.17 7.26
N SER A 80 2.52 -2.05 8.57
CA SER A 80 3.81 -2.33 9.17
C SER A 80 3.64 -2.58 10.66
N ASN A 81 4.30 -3.61 11.18
CA ASN A 81 4.33 -3.94 12.61
C ASN A 81 2.94 -4.06 13.26
N GLY A 82 1.97 -4.64 12.54
CA GLY A 82 0.59 -4.80 13.00
C GLY A 82 -0.26 -3.52 13.00
N LEU A 83 0.29 -2.42 12.49
CA LEU A 83 -0.45 -1.19 12.18
C LEU A 83 -0.80 -1.16 10.69
N VAL A 84 -1.97 -0.64 10.38
CA VAL A 84 -2.50 -0.54 9.02
C VAL A 84 -2.94 0.91 8.80
N CYS A 85 -2.50 1.50 7.70
CA CYS A 85 -2.96 2.82 7.27
C CYS A 85 -4.16 2.65 6.36
N ILE A 86 -5.29 3.24 6.73
CA ILE A 86 -6.53 3.21 5.96
C ILE A 86 -7.06 4.62 5.73
N SER A 87 -7.67 4.83 4.58
CA SER A 87 -8.36 6.07 4.23
C SER A 87 -9.36 5.81 3.10
N ASP A 88 -10.10 6.83 2.68
CA ASP A 88 -11.10 6.72 1.62
C ASP A 88 -10.44 6.35 0.30
N GLU A 89 -11.13 5.60 -0.56
CA GLU A 89 -10.63 5.26 -1.90
C GLU A 89 -10.32 6.51 -2.73
N ILE A 90 -11.21 7.51 -2.68
CA ILE A 90 -11.04 8.80 -3.34
C ILE A 90 -10.44 9.79 -2.33
N LEU A 91 -9.11 9.86 -2.31
CA LEU A 91 -8.39 10.73 -1.39
C LEU A 91 -8.43 12.21 -1.77
N ASN A 92 -9.19 12.99 -1.01
CA ASN A 92 -9.09 14.44 -0.99
C ASN A 92 -8.05 14.91 0.03
N PHE A 93 -7.68 16.19 -0.02
CA PHE A 93 -6.70 16.76 0.91
C PHE A 93 -7.10 16.62 2.40
N ASP A 94 -8.41 16.73 2.65
CA ASP A 94 -9.08 16.63 3.96
C ASP A 94 -9.61 15.23 4.27
N SER A 95 -9.43 14.25 3.38
CA SER A 95 -9.79 12.86 3.65
C SER A 95 -9.07 12.39 4.93
N PRO A 96 -9.80 11.80 5.88
CA PRO A 96 -9.21 11.38 7.13
C PRO A 96 -8.30 10.17 6.89
N ILE A 97 -7.08 10.26 7.40
CA ILE A 97 -6.13 9.15 7.38
C ILE A 97 -6.11 8.53 8.77
N HIS A 98 -6.32 7.22 8.83
CA HIS A 98 -6.36 6.47 10.09
C HIS A 98 -5.22 5.46 10.16
N ILE A 99 -4.51 5.45 11.28
CA ILE A 99 -3.57 4.40 11.65
C ILE A 99 -4.30 3.45 12.59
N TRP A 100 -4.67 2.29 12.08
CA TRP A 100 -5.44 1.28 12.77
C TRP A 100 -4.55 0.15 13.30
N ASN A 101 -4.79 -0.28 14.54
CA ASN A 101 -4.29 -1.54 15.08
C ASN A 101 -5.46 -2.53 15.19
N PRO A 102 -5.59 -3.48 14.25
CA PRO A 102 -6.68 -4.45 14.24
C PRO A 102 -6.69 -5.34 15.49
N SER A 103 -5.52 -5.69 16.03
CA SER A 103 -5.37 -6.62 17.15
C SER A 103 -5.99 -6.09 18.45
N VAL A 104 -5.92 -4.78 18.66
CA VAL A 104 -6.53 -4.12 19.84
C VAL A 104 -7.76 -3.29 19.51
N ARG A 105 -8.21 -3.32 18.24
CA ARG A 105 -9.40 -2.63 17.74
C ARG A 105 -9.40 -1.13 18.07
N LYS A 106 -8.23 -0.49 18.01
CA LYS A 106 -8.07 0.95 18.20
C LYS A 106 -7.50 1.55 16.94
N PHE A 107 -7.91 2.76 16.62
CA PHE A 107 -7.31 3.55 15.57
C PHE A 107 -6.95 4.94 16.11
N ARG A 108 -6.05 5.60 15.40
CA ARG A 108 -5.69 6.99 15.58
C ARG A 108 -5.94 7.69 14.25
N THR A 109 -6.69 8.79 14.27
CA THR A 109 -6.82 9.67 13.09
C THR A 109 -5.65 10.64 13.09
N THR A 110 -4.95 10.77 11.98
CA THR A 110 -3.87 11.77 11.85
C THR A 110 -4.47 13.18 11.90
N PRO A 111 -3.76 14.18 12.45
CA PRO A 111 -4.23 15.56 12.43
C PRO A 111 -4.37 16.06 10.98
N THR A 112 -5.26 17.02 10.77
CA THR A 112 -5.34 17.74 9.49
C THR A 112 -4.05 18.54 9.28
N SER A 113 -3.48 18.50 8.08
CA SER A 113 -2.35 19.37 7.76
C SER A 113 -2.76 20.83 7.83
N THR A 114 -2.03 21.62 8.62
CA THR A 114 -2.30 23.05 8.85
C THR A 114 -1.65 23.96 7.82
N ASN A 115 -0.81 23.42 6.93
CA ASN A 115 0.15 24.22 6.15
C ASN A 115 -0.31 24.56 4.73
N ILE A 116 -1.56 24.27 4.36
CA ILE A 116 -1.99 24.33 2.97
C ILE A 116 -3.30 25.13 2.81
N ASN A 117 -3.18 26.32 2.20
CA ASN A 117 -4.31 27.16 1.79
C ASN A 117 -4.80 26.87 0.35
N THR A 118 -4.18 25.92 -0.35
CA THR A 118 -4.49 25.60 -1.75
C THR A 118 -5.22 24.26 -1.83
N LYS A 119 -6.17 24.10 -2.75
CA LYS A 119 -6.83 22.80 -2.96
C LYS A 119 -5.86 21.84 -3.64
N PHE A 120 -5.47 20.79 -2.92
CA PHE A 120 -4.72 19.66 -3.46
C PHE A 120 -5.63 18.42 -3.53
N SER A 121 -5.33 17.51 -4.44
CA SER A 121 -5.75 16.11 -4.36
C SER A 121 -4.56 15.26 -3.92
N ILE A 122 -4.81 14.22 -3.14
CA ILE A 122 -3.76 13.25 -2.81
C ILE A 122 -3.68 12.29 -4.01
N VAL A 123 -2.51 12.21 -4.61
CA VAL A 123 -2.27 11.28 -5.73
C VAL A 123 -1.69 9.96 -5.26
N SER A 124 -1.08 9.95 -4.07
CA SER A 124 -0.48 8.76 -3.51
C SER A 124 -0.33 8.86 -1.99
N LEU A 125 -0.50 7.75 -1.30
CA LEU A 125 -0.30 7.60 0.13
C LEU A 125 0.38 6.26 0.39
N GLN A 126 1.50 6.29 1.11
CA GLN A 126 2.21 5.11 1.57
C GLN A 126 2.36 5.15 3.08
N PHE A 127 2.39 3.98 3.72
CA PHE A 127 2.67 3.87 5.15
C PHE A 127 3.60 2.71 5.45
N GLY A 128 4.57 2.95 6.34
CA GLY A 128 5.37 1.88 6.90
C GLY A 128 6.36 2.34 7.97
N PHE A 129 7.16 1.40 8.44
CA PHE A 129 8.13 1.64 9.49
C PHE A 129 9.48 2.07 8.93
N HIS A 130 10.03 3.15 9.49
CA HIS A 130 11.38 3.62 9.21
C HIS A 130 12.32 3.16 10.35
N PRO A 131 13.16 2.13 10.11
CA PRO A 131 14.02 1.57 11.15
C PRO A 131 15.09 2.55 11.64
N GLY A 132 15.72 3.30 10.73
CA GLY A 132 16.79 4.25 11.05
C GLY A 132 16.39 5.36 12.03
N VAL A 133 15.12 5.77 12.03
CA VAL A 133 14.60 6.74 13.01
C VAL A 133 13.63 6.12 14.01
N ASN A 134 13.40 4.80 13.98
CA ASN A 134 12.47 4.07 14.84
C ASN A 134 11.08 4.75 14.93
N ASP A 135 10.42 4.91 13.79
CA ASP A 135 9.13 5.58 13.69
C ASP A 135 8.28 5.00 12.56
N CYS A 136 6.97 4.93 12.73
CA CYS A 136 6.06 4.66 11.63
C CYS A 136 5.72 5.98 10.95
N LYS A 137 5.83 6.01 9.62
CA LYS A 137 5.59 7.21 8.83
C LYS A 137 4.55 6.94 7.77
N ALA A 138 3.77 7.97 7.47
CA ALA A 138 2.95 8.01 6.27
C ALA A 138 3.49 9.09 5.34
N VAL A 139 3.69 8.77 4.06
CA VAL A 139 4.12 9.73 3.05
C VAL A 139 2.95 9.93 2.10
N ARG A 140 2.53 11.18 1.92
CA ARG A 140 1.52 11.52 0.92
C ARG A 140 2.09 12.46 -0.13
N VAL A 141 1.83 12.14 -1.39
CA VAL A 141 2.11 13.01 -2.52
C VAL A 141 0.81 13.67 -2.93
N MET A 142 0.87 14.99 -3.08
CA MET A 142 -0.28 15.83 -3.36
C MET A 142 -0.04 16.64 -4.62
N ARG A 143 -1.10 16.86 -5.41
CA ARG A 143 -1.04 17.66 -6.63
C ARG A 143 -2.15 18.71 -6.68
N THR A 144 -1.82 19.87 -7.22
CA THR A 144 -2.84 20.87 -7.60
C THR A 144 -3.29 20.66 -9.04
N ASN A 145 -4.46 21.21 -9.39
CA ASN A 145 -4.91 21.30 -10.77
C ASN A 145 -3.94 22.06 -11.71
N LYS A 146 -3.07 22.92 -11.15
CA LYS A 146 -2.02 23.64 -11.89
C LYS A 146 -0.73 22.84 -12.04
N GLY A 147 -0.71 21.58 -11.60
CA GLY A 147 0.42 20.68 -11.74
C GLY A 147 1.52 20.84 -10.68
N ALA A 148 1.36 21.74 -9.70
CA ALA A 148 2.28 21.82 -8.56
C ALA A 148 2.18 20.56 -7.70
N VAL A 149 3.33 20.03 -7.30
CA VAL A 149 3.47 18.82 -6.46
C VAL A 149 3.95 19.25 -5.07
N ALA A 150 3.37 18.65 -4.04
CA ALA A 150 3.80 18.77 -2.66
C ALA A 150 3.89 17.39 -2.03
N ILE A 151 4.81 17.23 -1.08
CA ILE A 151 4.98 15.98 -0.34
C ILE A 151 4.92 16.31 1.13
N GLU A 152 4.17 15.49 1.87
CA GLU A 152 4.11 15.57 3.33
C GLU A 152 4.40 14.22 3.95
N VAL A 153 5.08 14.27 5.09
CA VAL A 153 5.45 13.11 5.89
C VAL A 153 4.81 13.24 7.26
N TYR A 154 3.92 12.32 7.59
CA TYR A 154 3.41 12.13 8.93
C TYR A 154 4.41 11.31 9.74
N SER A 155 4.69 11.75 10.96
CA SER A 155 5.39 10.96 11.97
C SER A 155 4.40 10.51 13.02
N LEU A 156 4.28 9.20 13.24
CA LEU A 156 3.43 8.66 14.29
C LEU A 156 3.94 9.06 15.68
N ARG A 157 5.27 9.11 15.85
CA ARG A 157 5.92 9.54 17.09
C ARG A 157 5.59 10.99 17.47
N THR A 158 5.69 11.93 16.53
CA THR A 158 5.42 13.36 16.84
C THR A 158 3.97 13.75 16.65
N ASP A 159 3.17 12.86 16.06
CA ASP A 159 1.77 13.08 15.75
C ASP A 159 1.53 14.34 14.91
N SER A 160 2.35 14.52 13.88
CA SER A 160 2.34 15.73 13.07
C SER A 160 2.77 15.46 11.63
N TRP A 161 2.19 16.22 10.70
CA TRP A 161 2.64 16.29 9.31
C TRP A 161 3.76 17.31 9.16
N LYS A 162 4.81 16.96 8.41
CA LYS A 162 5.87 17.85 7.95
C LYS A 162 5.79 17.98 6.43
N MET A 163 5.81 19.20 5.92
CA MET A 163 5.94 19.46 4.48
C MET A 163 7.40 19.41 4.06
N ILE A 164 7.67 18.77 2.93
CA ILE A 164 9.00 18.73 2.32
C ILE A 164 9.19 19.97 1.44
N GLU A 165 10.21 20.76 1.76
CA GLU A 165 10.43 22.07 1.14
C GLU A 165 11.09 21.95 -0.25
N ALA A 166 12.07 21.06 -0.37
CA ALA A 166 12.87 20.89 -1.57
C ALA A 166 12.33 19.75 -2.44
N ILE A 167 11.44 20.07 -3.37
CA ILE A 167 10.93 19.11 -4.35
C ILE A 167 11.75 19.24 -5.65
N PRO A 168 12.46 18.18 -6.09
CA PRO A 168 13.22 18.21 -7.33
C PRO A 168 12.36 18.62 -8.54
N PRO A 169 12.86 19.48 -9.46
CA PRO A 169 12.09 19.94 -10.62
C PRO A 169 11.57 18.81 -11.52
N TRP A 170 12.28 17.68 -11.57
CA TRP A 170 11.91 16.52 -12.38
C TRP A 170 10.67 15.78 -11.85
N LEU A 171 10.21 16.04 -10.63
CA LEU A 171 8.94 15.53 -10.10
C LEU A 171 7.72 16.32 -10.58
N LYS A 172 7.92 17.40 -11.35
CA LYS A 172 6.85 18.09 -12.09
C LYS A 172 6.46 17.27 -13.32
N CYS A 173 5.99 16.06 -13.09
CA CYS A 173 5.62 15.07 -14.10
C CYS A 173 4.20 14.55 -13.85
N THR A 174 3.78 13.56 -14.63
CA THR A 174 2.50 12.88 -14.41
C THR A 174 2.68 11.85 -13.31
N TRP A 175 1.69 11.80 -12.42
CA TRP A 175 1.58 10.80 -11.37
C TRP A 175 0.40 9.90 -11.73
N LYS A 176 0.60 8.60 -11.62
CA LYS A 176 -0.44 7.61 -11.84
C LYS A 176 -0.93 7.10 -10.50
N HIS A 177 -2.21 6.80 -10.41
CA HIS A 177 -2.82 6.15 -9.26
C HIS A 177 -2.51 4.64 -9.29
N HIS A 178 -1.23 4.30 -9.25
CA HIS A 178 -0.77 2.92 -9.07
C HIS A 178 -0.36 2.69 -7.62
N LYS A 179 -0.46 1.45 -7.16
CA LYS A 179 -0.12 1.08 -5.78
C LYS A 179 1.39 1.19 -5.58
N GLY A 180 1.81 2.24 -4.86
CA GLY A 180 3.17 2.37 -4.34
C GLY A 180 3.38 1.54 -3.06
N THR A 181 4.61 1.53 -2.54
CA THR A 181 4.94 0.83 -1.30
C THR A 181 5.85 1.64 -0.40
N PHE A 182 5.90 1.30 0.89
CA PHE A 182 6.85 1.87 1.85
C PHE A 182 7.75 0.76 2.38
N PHE A 183 9.05 0.91 2.18
CA PHE A 183 10.01 -0.10 2.61
C PHE A 183 11.25 0.55 3.21
N ASN A 184 11.62 0.11 4.42
CA ASN A 184 12.82 0.55 5.14
C ASN A 184 12.98 2.07 5.30
N GLY A 185 11.88 2.82 5.42
CA GLY A 185 11.91 4.28 5.54
C GLY A 185 11.74 5.02 4.22
N VAL A 186 11.71 4.30 3.11
CA VAL A 186 11.63 4.85 1.76
C VAL A 186 10.25 4.62 1.16
N ALA A 187 9.62 5.68 0.65
CA ALA A 187 8.37 5.60 -0.10
C ALA A 187 8.68 5.46 -1.60
N TYR A 188 8.08 4.46 -2.24
CA TYR A 188 8.25 4.19 -3.66
C TYR A 188 6.94 4.43 -4.42
N ASN A 189 7.03 5.13 -5.54
CA ASN A 189 5.90 5.59 -6.34
C ASN A 189 6.17 5.53 -7.83
N PHE A 190 5.15 5.21 -8.63
CA PHE A 190 5.27 5.32 -10.08
C PHE A 190 5.10 6.76 -10.53
N ILE A 191 5.98 7.18 -11.43
CA ILE A 191 5.92 8.46 -12.12
C ILE A 191 6.06 8.25 -13.62
N GLU A 192 5.46 9.14 -14.40
CA GLU A 192 5.48 9.08 -15.86
C GLU A 192 6.08 10.37 -16.43
N LYS A 193 7.13 10.22 -17.22
CA LYS A 193 7.85 11.31 -17.89
C LYS A 193 7.77 11.11 -19.41
N GLY A 194 6.68 11.61 -19.99
CA GLY A 194 6.39 11.35 -21.41
C GLY A 194 6.07 9.87 -21.61
N PRO A 195 6.76 9.13 -22.50
CA PRO A 195 6.52 7.71 -22.71
C PRO A 195 7.25 6.80 -21.70
N ILE A 196 8.06 7.37 -20.79
CA ILE A 196 8.92 6.61 -19.88
C ILE A 196 8.24 6.48 -18.52
N PHE A 197 8.10 5.23 -18.07
CA PHE A 197 7.72 4.91 -16.70
C PHE A 197 8.97 4.84 -15.82
N SER A 198 8.94 5.51 -14.68
CA SER A 198 9.98 5.44 -13.66
C SER A 198 9.37 5.18 -12.29
N VAL A 199 10.20 4.64 -11.41
CA VAL A 199 9.95 4.54 -9.97
C VAL A 199 10.70 5.68 -9.29
N MET A 200 9.96 6.53 -8.59
CA MET A 200 10.50 7.51 -7.65
C MET A 200 10.67 6.86 -6.29
N SER A 201 11.84 7.01 -5.67
CA SER A 201 12.04 6.75 -4.26
C SER A 201 12.18 8.06 -3.49
N PHE A 202 11.65 8.09 -2.27
CA PHE A 202 11.80 9.20 -1.34
C PHE A 202 12.12 8.66 0.05
N ASP A 203 13.33 8.92 0.54
CA ASP A 203 13.73 8.57 1.90
C ASP A 203 13.12 9.56 2.90
N SER A 204 12.26 9.07 3.77
CA SER A 204 11.52 9.91 4.73
C SER A 204 12.36 10.37 5.94
N GLY A 205 13.62 9.96 6.02
CA GLY A 205 14.61 10.36 7.01
C GLY A 205 15.62 11.36 6.46
N SER A 206 16.29 11.03 5.34
CA SER A 206 17.27 11.92 4.68
C SER A 206 16.61 12.98 3.79
N GLU A 207 15.35 12.79 3.42
CA GLU A 207 14.61 13.66 2.48
C GLU A 207 15.21 13.67 1.07
N GLU A 208 15.96 12.62 0.73
CA GLU A 208 16.56 12.43 -0.59
C GLU A 208 15.61 11.73 -1.54
N PHE A 209 15.75 12.06 -2.83
CA PHE A 209 14.95 11.52 -3.91
C PHE A 209 15.84 10.83 -4.92
N GLU A 210 15.44 9.64 -5.35
CA GLU A 210 16.08 8.95 -6.48
C GLU A 210 15.04 8.53 -7.51
N GLU A 211 15.52 8.27 -8.72
CA GLU A 211 14.71 7.80 -9.83
C GLU A 211 15.33 6.55 -10.42
N PHE A 212 14.50 5.52 -10.60
CA PHE A 212 14.84 4.29 -11.29
C PHE A 212 13.95 4.15 -12.50
N ILE A 213 14.54 3.99 -13.68
CA ILE A 213 13.76 3.71 -14.89
C ILE A 213 13.10 2.34 -14.72
N ALA A 214 11.80 2.23 -14.99
CA ALA A 214 11.09 0.96 -14.92
C ALA A 214 11.51 0.05 -16.09
N PRO A 215 11.35 -1.29 -16.00
CA PRO A 215 11.64 -2.19 -17.11
C PRO A 215 10.91 -1.80 -18.40
N ASP A 216 11.59 -1.87 -19.55
CA ASP A 216 11.01 -1.54 -20.87
C ASP A 216 9.77 -2.36 -21.24
N ALA A 217 9.62 -3.54 -20.64
CA ALA A 217 8.44 -4.39 -20.78
C ALA A 217 7.15 -3.70 -20.28
N ILE A 218 7.27 -2.70 -19.40
CA ILE A 218 6.18 -1.90 -18.87
C ILE A 218 5.87 -0.77 -19.85
N PHE A 219 5.20 -1.11 -20.96
CA PHE A 219 4.86 -0.13 -22.01
C PHE A 219 3.38 0.32 -21.96
N ARG A 220 2.48 -0.50 -21.38
CA ARG A 220 1.03 -0.20 -21.27
C ARG A 220 0.38 -0.86 -20.06
N PRO A 221 0.67 -0.39 -18.83
CA PRO A 221 0.08 -0.98 -17.65
C PRO A 221 -1.40 -0.56 -17.52
N MET A 222 -2.33 -1.51 -17.53
CA MET A 222 -3.64 -1.28 -16.89
C MET A 222 -3.45 -1.28 -15.38
N GLU A 223 -2.73 -2.26 -14.83
CA GLU A 223 -2.44 -2.34 -13.39
C GLU A 223 -0.97 -2.68 -13.11
N LEU A 224 -0.33 -1.83 -12.32
CA LEU A 224 1.01 -2.02 -11.77
C LEU A 224 0.92 -1.94 -10.26
N CYS A 225 1.61 -2.84 -9.58
CA CYS A 225 1.84 -2.69 -8.16
C CYS A 225 3.32 -2.86 -7.79
N MET A 226 3.72 -2.08 -6.78
CA MET A 226 4.97 -2.27 -6.07
C MET A 226 4.71 -3.02 -4.78
N ASP A 227 5.59 -3.95 -4.47
CA ASP A 227 5.62 -4.60 -3.17
C ASP A 227 7.06 -4.93 -2.76
N VAL A 228 7.22 -5.66 -1.66
CA VAL A 228 8.49 -6.10 -1.13
C VAL A 228 8.57 -7.62 -1.17
N TYR A 229 9.57 -8.15 -1.86
CA TYR A 229 9.88 -9.56 -1.90
C TYR A 229 11.30 -9.80 -1.40
N LYS A 230 11.45 -10.63 -0.34
CA LYS A 230 12.76 -10.94 0.28
C LYS A 230 13.60 -9.70 0.60
N GLU A 231 12.98 -8.70 1.22
CA GLU A 231 13.63 -7.43 1.56
C GLU A 231 14.14 -6.63 0.34
N GLN A 232 13.60 -6.92 -0.85
CA GLN A 232 13.88 -6.19 -2.08
C GLN A 232 12.58 -5.60 -2.62
N LEU A 233 12.66 -4.41 -3.22
CA LEU A 233 11.54 -3.83 -3.95
C LEU A 233 11.24 -4.70 -5.17
N CYS A 234 9.96 -5.00 -5.40
CA CYS A 234 9.51 -5.71 -6.58
C CYS A 234 8.41 -4.97 -7.33
N LEU A 235 8.33 -5.21 -8.63
CA LEU A 235 7.22 -4.79 -9.50
C LEU A 235 6.49 -6.02 -9.98
N LEU A 236 5.17 -5.93 -9.94
CA LEU A 236 4.25 -6.88 -10.53
C LEU A 236 3.50 -6.13 -11.63
N LEU A 237 3.64 -6.62 -12.86
CA LEU A 237 2.87 -6.15 -14.01
C LEU A 237 1.80 -7.19 -14.29
N ASP A 238 0.55 -6.76 -14.10
CA ASP A 238 -0.59 -7.65 -14.12
C ASP A 238 -1.42 -7.50 -15.40
N PHE A 239 -2.23 -8.51 -15.71
CA PHE A 239 -3.27 -8.53 -16.74
C PHE A 239 -2.79 -8.36 -18.18
N TYR A 240 -2.05 -9.33 -18.70
CA TYR A 240 -2.04 -9.55 -20.14
C TYR A 240 -2.31 -11.02 -20.49
N PRO A 241 -3.12 -11.28 -21.54
CA PRO A 241 -3.46 -12.63 -21.95
C PRO A 241 -2.20 -13.42 -22.27
N CYS A 242 -2.12 -14.66 -21.80
CA CYS A 242 -1.07 -15.57 -22.21
C CYS A 242 -1.55 -16.50 -23.34
N GLU A 243 -0.67 -17.37 -23.84
CA GLU A 243 -1.02 -18.32 -24.90
C GLU A 243 -1.99 -19.41 -24.41
N GLU A 244 -2.11 -19.60 -23.10
CA GLU A 244 -3.06 -20.53 -22.48
C GLU A 244 -4.42 -19.85 -22.34
N GLU A 245 -5.48 -20.51 -22.85
CA GLU A 245 -6.86 -20.03 -22.73
C GLU A 245 -7.25 -19.88 -21.25
N ASP A 246 -7.98 -18.79 -20.92
CA ASP A 246 -8.47 -18.45 -19.58
C ASP A 246 -7.37 -18.29 -18.51
N MET A 247 -6.16 -17.93 -18.94
CA MET A 247 -5.04 -17.67 -18.04
C MET A 247 -4.38 -16.32 -18.31
N ASP A 248 -4.13 -15.58 -17.23
CA ASP A 248 -3.40 -14.33 -17.21
C ASP A 248 -1.96 -14.56 -16.75
N LYS A 249 -1.05 -13.71 -17.23
CA LYS A 249 0.36 -13.75 -16.88
C LYS A 249 0.77 -12.50 -16.12
N VAL A 250 1.50 -12.71 -15.02
CA VAL A 250 2.15 -11.63 -14.27
C VAL A 250 3.65 -11.68 -14.49
N ASP A 251 4.19 -10.56 -14.98
CA ASP A 251 5.64 -10.37 -14.97
C ASP A 251 6.11 -9.87 -13.62
N PHE A 252 7.15 -10.52 -13.10
CA PHE A 252 7.69 -10.24 -11.79
C PHE A 252 9.13 -9.73 -11.89
N TRP A 253 9.38 -8.55 -11.33
CA TRP A 253 10.69 -7.90 -11.37
C TRP A 253 11.15 -7.55 -9.96
N VAL A 254 12.46 -7.67 -9.71
CA VAL A 254 13.08 -7.24 -8.44
C VAL A 254 14.16 -6.20 -8.71
N LEU A 255 14.25 -5.19 -7.85
CA LEU A 255 15.29 -4.18 -7.90
C LEU A 255 16.52 -4.72 -7.15
N GLN A 256 17.61 -4.97 -7.88
CA GLN A 256 18.87 -5.45 -7.34
C GLN A 256 19.99 -4.53 -7.83
N GLU A 257 20.80 -3.98 -6.92
CA GLU A 257 21.94 -3.10 -7.26
C GLU A 257 21.54 -1.97 -8.23
N ASN A 258 20.38 -1.33 -7.97
CA ASN A 258 19.81 -0.27 -8.80
C ASN A 258 19.45 -0.68 -10.24
N ARG A 259 19.26 -1.98 -10.48
CA ARG A 259 18.82 -2.52 -11.77
C ARG A 259 17.67 -3.49 -11.59
N TRP A 260 16.71 -3.42 -12.50
CA TRP A 260 15.61 -4.38 -12.52
C TRP A 260 16.05 -5.70 -13.11
N LYS A 261 15.73 -6.78 -12.41
CA LYS A 261 15.94 -8.15 -12.86
C LYS A 261 14.60 -8.86 -12.91
N GLN A 262 14.24 -9.38 -14.07
CA GLN A 262 13.05 -10.21 -14.21
C GLN A 262 13.29 -11.53 -13.48
N LEU A 263 12.33 -11.94 -12.67
CA LEU A 263 12.20 -13.29 -12.15
C LEU A 263 11.23 -14.09 -13.03
N CYS A 264 11.06 -15.37 -12.73
CA CYS A 264 10.13 -16.20 -13.49
C CYS A 264 8.72 -15.59 -13.42
N PRO A 265 8.10 -15.27 -14.58
CA PRO A 265 6.70 -14.90 -14.62
C PRO A 265 5.84 -16.06 -14.11
N PHE A 266 4.67 -15.74 -13.58
CA PHE A 266 3.69 -16.73 -13.16
C PHE A 266 2.39 -16.54 -13.91
N VAL A 267 1.64 -17.63 -14.05
CA VAL A 267 0.42 -17.71 -14.83
C VAL A 267 -0.69 -18.17 -13.89
N TYR A 268 -1.88 -17.58 -14.01
CA TYR A 268 -3.01 -17.85 -13.13
C TYR A 268 -4.35 -17.75 -13.87
N PRO A 269 -5.44 -18.36 -13.37
CA PRO A 269 -6.74 -18.31 -14.05
C PRO A 269 -7.31 -16.89 -14.10
N SER A 270 -7.76 -16.45 -15.28
CA SER A 270 -8.26 -15.09 -15.54
C SER A 270 -9.53 -14.74 -14.76
N ASP A 271 -10.27 -15.75 -14.28
CA ASP A 271 -11.58 -15.55 -13.62
C ASP A 271 -11.44 -14.99 -12.18
N TYR A 272 -10.23 -14.90 -11.64
CA TYR A 272 -9.94 -14.27 -10.35
C TYR A 272 -9.68 -12.77 -10.53
N TYR A 273 -10.71 -12.04 -10.96
CA TYR A 273 -10.64 -10.58 -11.21
C TYR A 273 -10.29 -9.71 -9.99
N ASP A 274 -10.26 -10.27 -8.76
CA ASP A 274 -10.07 -9.52 -7.51
C ASP A 274 -9.16 -10.25 -6.48
N GLY A 275 -8.21 -11.07 -6.94
CA GLY A 275 -7.33 -11.85 -6.08
C GLY A 275 -6.23 -11.02 -5.38
N ALA A 276 -6.09 -11.15 -4.05
CA ALA A 276 -4.95 -10.59 -3.35
C ALA A 276 -3.71 -11.48 -3.59
N ILE A 277 -2.82 -11.06 -4.48
CA ILE A 277 -1.57 -11.78 -4.73
C ILE A 277 -0.61 -11.54 -3.56
N GLY A 278 -0.15 -12.63 -2.95
CA GLY A 278 0.85 -12.64 -1.87
C GLY A 278 1.99 -13.60 -2.15
N ILE A 279 3.06 -13.52 -1.37
CA ILE A 279 4.13 -14.51 -1.39
C ILE A 279 4.37 -14.99 0.05
N SER A 280 4.21 -16.29 0.27
CA SER A 280 4.47 -16.91 1.57
C SER A 280 5.94 -16.85 1.95
N ILE A 281 6.22 -17.10 3.24
CA ILE A 281 7.59 -17.22 3.78
C ILE A 281 8.45 -18.28 3.07
N ASP A 282 7.82 -19.29 2.47
CA ASP A 282 8.48 -20.35 1.70
C ASP A 282 8.66 -19.99 0.21
N ASN A 283 8.36 -18.75 -0.17
CA ASN A 283 8.39 -18.23 -1.55
C ASN A 283 7.39 -18.90 -2.49
N LYS A 284 6.27 -19.38 -1.96
CA LYS A 284 5.15 -19.82 -2.77
C LYS A 284 4.21 -18.65 -2.98
N LEU A 285 3.79 -18.47 -4.23
CA LEU A 285 2.71 -17.56 -4.57
C LEU A 285 1.45 -17.96 -3.80
N LEU A 286 0.81 -16.98 -3.18
CA LEU A 286 -0.50 -17.10 -2.54
C LEU A 286 -1.47 -16.31 -3.42
N MET A 287 -2.61 -16.93 -3.71
CA MET A 287 -3.69 -16.39 -4.52
C MET A 287 -5.02 -16.72 -3.86
#